data_AF-A0A0L0QJN5-F1
#
_entry.id   AF-A0A0L0QJN5-F1
#
_cell.length_a   1.000
_cell.length_b   1.000
_cell.length_c   1.000
_cell.angle_alpha   90.00
_cell.angle_beta   90.00
_cell.angle_gamma   90.00
#
_symmetry.space_group_name_H-M   'P 1'
#
loop_
_entity.id
_entity.type
_entity.pdbx_description
1 polymer ?
#
loop_
_entity_poly.entity_id
_entity_poly.type
_entity_poly.pdbx_seq_one_letter_code
_entity_poly.pdbx_strand_id
1 'polypeptide(L)'
;MAYLEKSHQNKTIYQTKTTEETSKLQFLIQQAHDLYAFIKGHADVENFRSFEHLARLLKEQSIPTKDGSVMPVEGAKLTSQILQNPSDPDATFRHKAGETHIGHSLNFVEVYDNETDMGLMMHADVKENTYSDAQYGEDFVKNHPLAKEMDTLAVDGAYYRQETVKHADE
;
A
#
# COMPACT_ATOMS: atom_id res chain seq x y z
N MET A 1 -12.01 0.41 -30.78
CA MET A 1 -11.08 0.57 -29.64
C MET A 1 -10.06 -0.55 -29.70
N ALA A 2 -8.77 -0.23 -29.62
CA ALA A 2 -7.70 -1.23 -29.76
C ALA A 2 -7.81 -2.39 -28.74
N TYR A 3 -8.39 -2.14 -27.56
CA TYR A 3 -8.63 -3.14 -26.51
C TYR A 3 -9.55 -4.31 -26.88
N LEU A 4 -10.36 -4.18 -27.94
CA LEU A 4 -11.25 -5.26 -28.39
C LEU A 4 -10.54 -6.23 -29.37
N GLU A 5 -9.35 -5.87 -29.84
CA GLU A 5 -8.54 -6.70 -30.73
C GLU A 5 -7.78 -7.75 -29.91
N LYS A 6 -7.92 -9.03 -30.22
CA LYS A 6 -7.23 -10.14 -29.52
C LYS A 6 -5.71 -9.96 -29.50
N SER A 7 -5.14 -9.32 -30.53
CA SER A 7 -3.70 -9.04 -30.61
C SER A 7 -3.22 -7.94 -29.67
N HIS A 8 -4.13 -7.13 -29.12
CA HIS A 8 -3.79 -5.99 -28.26
C HIS A 8 -3.17 -6.40 -26.93
N GLN A 9 -3.51 -7.58 -26.41
CA GLN A 9 -2.88 -8.15 -25.21
C GLN A 9 -1.34 -8.21 -25.35
N ASN A 10 -0.82 -8.40 -26.56
CA ASN A 10 0.62 -8.43 -26.83
C ASN A 10 1.28 -7.06 -26.59
N LYS A 11 0.48 -5.98 -26.64
CA LYS A 11 0.92 -4.61 -26.41
C LYS A 11 0.73 -4.13 -24.97
N THR A 12 -0.03 -4.84 -24.13
CA THR A 12 -0.33 -4.38 -22.76
C THR A 12 0.05 -5.37 -21.67
N ILE A 13 -0.01 -6.69 -21.94
CA ILE A 13 0.14 -7.76 -20.92
C ILE A 13 1.47 -8.51 -21.07
N TYR A 14 1.98 -8.66 -22.29
CA TYR A 14 3.17 -9.47 -22.53
C TYR A 14 4.48 -8.82 -22.05
N GLN A 15 5.45 -9.68 -21.76
CA GLN A 15 6.78 -9.37 -21.23
C GLN A 15 7.46 -8.25 -22.03
N THR A 16 7.90 -7.20 -21.32
CA THR A 16 8.59 -6.05 -21.92
C THR A 16 10.09 -6.25 -21.76
N LYS A 17 10.87 -6.00 -22.81
CA LYS A 17 12.34 -5.99 -22.70
C LYS A 17 12.76 -4.80 -21.85
N THR A 18 13.82 -4.92 -21.06
CA THR A 18 14.32 -3.80 -20.23
C THR A 18 14.60 -2.54 -21.02
N THR A 19 15.07 -2.66 -22.26
CA THR A 19 15.31 -1.54 -23.18
C THR A 19 14.04 -0.77 -23.61
N GLU A 20 12.86 -1.35 -23.39
CA GLU A 20 11.55 -0.82 -23.80
C GLU A 20 10.68 -0.41 -22.59
N GLU A 21 11.18 -0.54 -21.35
CA GLU A 21 10.39 -0.27 -20.14
C GLU A 21 9.84 1.16 -20.09
N THR A 22 10.68 2.16 -20.38
CA THR A 22 10.27 3.57 -20.34
C THR A 22 9.20 3.88 -21.40
N SER A 23 9.43 3.45 -22.64
CA SER A 23 8.49 3.71 -23.74
C SER A 23 7.17 2.95 -23.53
N LYS A 24 7.24 1.74 -22.95
CA LYS A 24 6.07 0.96 -22.57
C LYS A 24 5.27 1.64 -21.45
N LEU A 25 5.93 2.10 -20.40
CA LEU A 25 5.27 2.78 -19.29
C LEU A 25 4.58 4.07 -19.76
N GLN A 26 5.24 4.84 -20.62
CA GLN A 26 4.65 6.03 -21.23
C GLN A 26 3.42 5.68 -22.09
N PHE A 27 3.51 4.63 -22.91
CA PHE A 27 2.37 4.13 -23.67
C PHE A 27 1.20 3.72 -22.76
N LEU A 28 1.45 2.99 -21.67
CA LEU A 28 0.42 2.53 -20.75
C LEU A 28 -0.25 3.69 -19.99
N ILE A 29 0.51 4.67 -19.51
CA ILE A 29 -0.04 5.86 -18.84
C ILE A 29 -0.86 6.72 -19.80
N GLN A 30 -0.39 6.89 -21.04
CA GLN A 30 -1.18 7.60 -22.06
C GLN A 30 -2.48 6.87 -22.37
N GLN A 31 -2.43 5.55 -22.51
CA GLN A 31 -3.61 4.72 -22.76
C GLN A 31 -4.62 4.77 -21.60
N ALA A 32 -4.15 4.81 -20.35
CA ALA A 32 -5.00 5.00 -19.17
C ALA A 32 -5.68 6.39 -19.20
N HIS A 33 -4.93 7.43 -19.57
CA HIS A 33 -5.46 8.78 -19.71
C HIS A 33 -6.50 8.90 -20.82
N ASP A 34 -6.25 8.32 -21.99
CA ASP A 34 -7.19 8.32 -23.12
C ASP A 34 -8.50 7.62 -22.75
N LEU A 35 -8.41 6.49 -22.03
CA LEU A 35 -9.58 5.79 -21.52
C LEU A 35 -10.35 6.65 -20.51
N TYR A 36 -9.65 7.26 -19.55
CA TYR A 36 -10.26 8.16 -18.57
C TYR A 36 -10.96 9.34 -19.25
N ALA A 37 -10.31 9.99 -20.21
CA ALA A 37 -10.89 11.10 -20.96
C ALA A 37 -12.11 10.69 -21.79
N PHE A 38 -12.11 9.46 -22.34
CA PHE A 38 -13.24 8.93 -23.10
C PHE A 38 -14.47 8.65 -22.23
N ILE A 39 -14.29 8.15 -21.01
CA ILE A 39 -15.39 7.76 -20.12
C ILE A 39 -15.82 8.87 -19.15
N LYS A 40 -14.98 9.88 -18.89
CA LYS A 40 -15.32 11.01 -18.04
C LYS A 40 -16.54 11.76 -18.59
N GLY A 41 -17.50 12.05 -17.72
CA GLY A 41 -18.80 12.63 -18.06
C GLY A 41 -19.91 11.61 -18.34
N HIS A 42 -19.61 10.31 -18.30
CA HIS A 42 -20.60 9.24 -18.38
C HIS A 42 -20.96 8.72 -16.98
N ALA A 43 -22.02 9.28 -16.39
CA ALA A 43 -22.44 9.02 -15.00
C ALA A 43 -22.61 7.52 -14.66
N ASP A 44 -23.00 6.69 -15.62
CA ASP A 44 -23.18 5.25 -15.44
C ASP A 44 -21.86 4.51 -15.12
N VAL A 45 -20.72 5.07 -15.54
CA VAL A 45 -19.38 4.47 -15.40
C VAL A 45 -18.57 5.12 -14.29
N GLU A 46 -18.81 6.42 -14.03
CA GLU A 46 -18.06 7.16 -13.00
C GLU A 46 -18.29 6.63 -11.58
N ASN A 47 -19.41 5.96 -11.34
CA ASN A 47 -19.73 5.33 -10.06
C ASN A 47 -19.01 3.98 -9.82
N PHE A 48 -18.23 3.49 -10.78
CA PHE A 48 -17.50 2.23 -10.61
C PHE A 48 -16.18 2.45 -9.87
N ARG A 49 -15.89 1.57 -8.91
CA ARG A 49 -14.60 1.53 -8.19
C ARG A 49 -13.39 1.46 -9.14
N SER A 50 -13.53 0.79 -10.28
CA SER A 50 -12.50 0.74 -11.31
C SER A 50 -12.21 2.11 -11.93
N PHE A 51 -13.23 2.97 -12.06
CA PHE A 51 -13.05 4.34 -12.52
C PHE A 51 -12.33 5.18 -11.46
N GLU A 52 -12.72 5.04 -10.19
CA GLU A 52 -12.02 5.71 -9.07
C GLU A 52 -10.54 5.31 -9.02
N HIS A 53 -10.22 4.03 -9.18
CA HIS A 53 -8.84 3.53 -9.23
C HIS A 53 -8.07 4.08 -10.44
N LEU A 54 -8.70 4.17 -11.62
CA LEU A 54 -8.08 4.78 -12.80
C LEU A 54 -7.80 6.28 -12.58
N ALA A 55 -8.74 7.01 -11.99
CA ALA A 55 -8.56 8.42 -11.66
C ALA A 55 -7.44 8.62 -10.64
N ARG A 56 -7.37 7.77 -9.61
CA ARG A 56 -6.30 7.76 -8.61
C ARG A 56 -4.94 7.47 -9.23
N LEU A 57 -4.83 6.42 -10.06
CA LEU A 57 -3.61 6.07 -10.80
C LEU A 57 -3.07 7.29 -11.57
N LEU A 58 -3.92 7.93 -12.37
CA LEU A 58 -3.51 9.08 -13.18
C LEU A 58 -3.10 10.28 -12.32
N LYS A 59 -3.83 10.56 -11.23
CA LYS A 59 -3.50 11.63 -10.30
C LYS A 59 -2.15 11.42 -9.62
N GLU A 60 -1.83 10.19 -9.24
CA GLU A 60 -0.65 9.87 -8.43
C GLU A 60 0.60 9.59 -9.27
N GLN A 61 0.43 9.04 -10.48
CA GLN A 61 1.52 8.44 -11.26
C GLN A 61 1.71 9.08 -12.64
N SER A 62 0.99 10.16 -12.96
CA SER A 62 1.16 10.87 -14.23
C SER A 62 1.34 12.38 -14.06
N ILE A 63 2.02 13.00 -15.02
CA ILE A 63 2.18 14.45 -15.14
C ILE A 63 1.69 14.91 -16.53
N PRO A 64 0.94 16.01 -16.60
CA PRO A 64 0.50 16.56 -17.88
C PRO A 64 1.67 17.18 -18.63
N THR A 65 1.64 17.06 -19.95
CA THR A 65 2.58 17.70 -20.87
C THR A 65 1.96 18.92 -21.54
N LYS A 66 2.77 19.70 -22.25
CA LYS A 66 2.32 20.93 -22.95
C LYS A 66 1.36 20.66 -24.11
N ASP A 67 1.41 19.47 -24.70
CA ASP A 67 0.58 19.06 -25.83
C ASP A 67 -0.73 18.36 -25.40
N GLY A 68 -1.02 18.31 -24.10
CA GLY A 68 -2.23 17.69 -23.56
C GLY A 68 -2.14 16.16 -23.42
N SER A 69 -0.95 15.58 -23.63
CA SER A 69 -0.64 14.19 -23.30
C SER A 69 -0.23 14.06 -21.82
N VAL A 70 0.07 12.84 -21.38
CA VAL A 70 0.59 12.56 -20.04
C VAL A 70 1.86 11.73 -20.09
N MET A 71 2.75 11.97 -19.12
CA MET A 71 3.96 11.18 -18.92
C MET A 71 3.95 10.54 -17.53
N PRO A 72 4.58 9.36 -17.35
CA PRO A 72 4.72 8.76 -16.04
C PRO A 72 5.59 9.64 -15.14
N VAL A 73 5.24 9.69 -13.86
CA VAL A 73 6.11 10.27 -12.82
C VAL A 73 7.36 9.39 -12.69
N GLU A 74 8.53 10.02 -12.54
CA GLU A 74 9.77 9.30 -12.24
C GLU A 74 9.64 8.52 -10.92
N GLY A 75 10.07 7.25 -10.92
CA GLY A 75 9.89 6.36 -9.76
C GLY A 75 10.43 6.92 -8.44
N ALA A 76 11.55 7.65 -8.47
CA ALA A 76 12.13 8.28 -7.28
C ALA A 76 11.28 9.40 -6.64
N LYS A 77 10.26 9.90 -7.36
CA LYS A 77 9.33 10.94 -6.88
C LYS A 77 8.02 10.36 -6.36
N LEU A 78 7.80 9.05 -6.52
CA LEU A 78 6.60 8.38 -6.05
C LEU A 78 6.68 8.14 -4.54
N THR A 79 5.56 8.34 -3.85
CA THR A 79 5.44 8.02 -2.43
C THR A 79 5.06 6.55 -2.24
N SER A 80 5.21 6.03 -1.02
CA SER A 80 4.83 4.65 -0.70
C SER A 80 3.31 4.41 -0.71
N GLN A 81 2.50 5.47 -0.62
CA GLN A 81 1.03 5.43 -0.52
C GLN A 81 0.32 5.49 -1.88
N ILE A 82 1.05 5.56 -3.00
CA ILE A 82 0.40 5.50 -4.31
C ILE A 82 -0.30 4.14 -4.50
N LEU A 83 -1.27 4.09 -5.41
CA LEU A 83 -1.98 2.86 -5.78
C LEU A 83 -1.00 1.80 -6.32
N GLN A 84 -0.63 0.84 -5.47
CA GLN A 84 0.25 -0.28 -5.84
C GLN A 84 -0.49 -1.40 -6.57
N ASN A 85 -1.71 -1.71 -6.10
CA ASN A 85 -2.53 -2.79 -6.64
C ASN A 85 -4.00 -2.35 -6.66
N PRO A 86 -4.67 -2.30 -7.83
CA PRO A 86 -6.08 -1.95 -7.90
C PRO A 86 -7.01 -2.97 -7.23
N SER A 87 -6.55 -4.19 -6.93
CA SER A 87 -7.33 -5.18 -6.16
C SER A 87 -7.21 -5.00 -4.65
N ASP A 88 -6.18 -4.29 -4.20
CA ASP A 88 -5.91 -3.95 -2.80
C ASP A 88 -5.35 -2.52 -2.73
N PRO A 89 -6.24 -1.50 -2.82
CA PRO A 89 -5.84 -0.11 -2.98
C PRO A 89 -5.19 0.51 -1.73
N ASP A 90 -5.24 -0.19 -0.60
CA ASP A 90 -4.67 0.25 0.67
C ASP A 90 -3.26 -0.31 0.89
N ALA A 91 -2.81 -1.23 0.04
CA ALA A 91 -1.44 -1.75 0.06
C ALA A 91 -0.42 -0.64 -0.24
N THR A 92 0.61 -0.56 0.60
CA THR A 92 1.69 0.41 0.45
C THR A 92 3.01 -0.25 0.05
N PHE A 93 3.94 0.56 -0.45
CA PHE A 93 5.30 0.13 -0.81
C PHE A 93 6.28 0.40 0.34
N ARG A 94 7.17 -0.55 0.61
CA ARG A 94 8.29 -0.36 1.54
C ARG A 94 9.57 -0.98 1.01
N HIS A 95 10.67 -0.25 1.15
CA HIS A 95 12.02 -0.79 0.97
C HIS A 95 12.69 -0.96 2.34
N LYS A 96 13.05 -2.20 2.70
CA LYS A 96 13.71 -2.53 3.97
C LYS A 96 14.71 -3.66 3.73
N ALA A 97 15.88 -3.59 4.38
CA ALA A 97 16.91 -4.63 4.30
C ALA A 97 17.37 -5.00 2.87
N GLY A 98 17.33 -4.04 1.94
CA GLY A 98 17.71 -4.27 0.53
C GLY A 98 16.61 -4.92 -0.32
N GLU A 99 15.45 -5.22 0.26
CA GLU A 99 14.30 -5.82 -0.42
C GLU A 99 13.13 -4.84 -0.52
N THR A 100 12.29 -5.06 -1.52
CA THR A 100 11.07 -4.30 -1.77
C THR A 100 9.85 -5.13 -1.43
N HIS A 101 8.91 -4.54 -0.69
CA HIS A 101 7.69 -5.18 -0.24
C HIS A 101 6.48 -4.32 -0.63
N ILE A 102 5.40 -4.97 -1.03
CA ILE A 102 4.10 -4.33 -1.30
C ILE A 102 3.06 -5.07 -0.46
N GLY A 103 2.25 -4.34 0.28
CA GLY A 103 1.16 -4.92 1.08
C GLY A 103 1.03 -4.28 2.45
N HIS A 104 0.72 -5.14 3.43
CA HIS A 104 0.39 -4.77 4.80
C HIS A 104 1.41 -5.36 5.78
N SER A 105 1.43 -4.82 6.99
CA SER A 105 2.08 -5.40 8.16
C SER A 105 1.00 -5.92 9.11
N LEU A 106 1.26 -7.05 9.77
CA LEU A 106 0.37 -7.66 10.74
C LEU A 106 1.13 -7.88 12.04
N ASN A 107 0.64 -7.29 13.12
CA ASN A 107 1.15 -7.50 14.46
C ASN A 107 0.20 -8.41 15.26
N PHE A 108 0.75 -9.31 16.06
CA PHE A 108 0.01 -10.16 16.99
C PHE A 108 0.42 -9.86 18.42
N VAL A 109 -0.53 -10.04 19.35
CA VAL A 109 -0.24 -10.04 20.78
C VAL A 109 -0.68 -11.36 21.36
N GLU A 110 0.30 -12.10 21.88
CA GLU A 110 0.10 -13.32 22.65
C GLU A 110 0.11 -12.98 24.13
N VAL A 111 -0.89 -13.48 24.86
CA VAL A 111 -0.96 -13.41 26.32
C VAL A 111 -0.62 -14.79 26.86
N TYR A 112 0.34 -14.84 27.75
CA TYR A 112 0.73 -16.07 28.43
C TYR A 112 0.34 -15.98 29.92
N ASP A 113 -0.47 -16.91 30.36
CA ASP A 113 -0.88 -17.05 31.75
C ASP A 113 -0.01 -18.10 32.46
N ASN A 114 0.78 -17.64 33.42
CA ASN A 114 1.69 -18.48 34.21
C ASN A 114 0.95 -19.45 35.15
N GLU A 115 -0.29 -19.17 35.54
CA GLU A 115 -1.06 -20.05 36.43
C GLU A 115 -1.59 -21.27 35.67
N THR A 116 -2.02 -21.06 34.41
CA THR A 116 -2.61 -22.10 33.57
C THR A 116 -1.63 -22.71 32.56
N ASP A 117 -0.41 -22.17 32.45
CA ASP A 117 0.62 -22.55 31.46
C ASP A 117 0.07 -22.48 30.02
N MET A 118 -0.69 -21.41 29.73
CA MET A 118 -1.41 -21.25 28.46
C MET A 118 -1.05 -19.93 27.77
N GLY A 119 -0.62 -20.03 26.50
CA GLY A 119 -0.46 -18.91 25.59
C GLY A 119 -1.65 -18.80 24.64
N LEU A 120 -2.24 -17.61 24.51
CA LEU A 120 -3.33 -17.32 23.58
C LEU A 120 -3.05 -16.05 22.78
N MET A 121 -3.28 -16.10 21.47
CA MET A 121 -3.31 -14.89 20.65
C MET A 121 -4.58 -14.10 20.96
N MET A 122 -4.43 -12.98 21.67
CA MET A 122 -5.55 -12.18 22.15
C MET A 122 -5.82 -10.95 21.27
N HIS A 123 -4.86 -10.57 20.42
CA HIS A 123 -5.01 -9.43 19.53
C HIS A 123 -4.24 -9.63 18.22
N ALA A 124 -4.79 -9.06 17.15
CA ALA A 124 -4.19 -8.95 15.83
C ALA A 124 -4.50 -7.57 15.25
N ASP A 125 -3.48 -6.86 14.76
CA ASP A 125 -3.63 -5.55 14.14
C ASP A 125 -2.96 -5.52 12.77
N VAL A 126 -3.73 -5.17 11.74
CA VAL A 126 -3.25 -5.03 10.36
C VAL A 126 -3.14 -3.56 10.03
N LYS A 127 -1.96 -3.13 9.60
CA LYS A 127 -1.67 -1.77 9.11
C LYS A 127 -0.96 -1.80 7.77
N GLU A 128 -0.83 -0.65 7.14
CA GLU A 128 0.09 -0.45 6.02
C GLU A 128 1.50 -0.92 6.37
N ASN A 129 2.24 -1.48 5.41
CA ASN A 129 3.56 -2.03 5.69
C ASN A 129 4.60 -0.96 6.07
N THR A 130 4.29 0.32 5.89
CA THR A 130 5.07 1.48 6.34
C THR A 130 4.94 1.75 7.83
N TYR A 131 3.94 1.18 8.49
CA TYR A 131 3.77 1.27 9.93
C TYR A 131 4.87 0.47 10.64
N SER A 132 5.56 1.11 11.59
CA SER A 132 6.73 0.54 12.25
C SER A 132 6.38 -0.27 13.50
N ASP A 133 7.21 -1.25 13.82
CA ASP A 133 7.13 -2.08 15.02
C ASP A 133 7.00 -1.19 16.29
N ALA A 134 7.80 -0.14 16.38
CA ALA A 134 7.71 0.83 17.47
C ALA A 134 6.36 1.59 17.54
N GLN A 135 5.71 1.88 16.39
CA GLN A 135 4.36 2.46 16.42
C GLN A 135 3.34 1.45 16.93
N TYR A 136 3.45 0.17 16.56
CA TYR A 136 2.57 -0.87 17.09
C TYR A 136 2.67 -0.95 18.61
N GLY A 137 3.88 -0.94 19.15
CA GLY A 137 4.10 -0.97 20.60
C GLY A 137 3.52 0.25 21.30
N GLU A 138 3.81 1.45 20.79
CA GLU A 138 3.29 2.70 21.33
C GLU A 138 1.76 2.74 21.33
N ASP A 139 1.13 2.42 20.20
CA ASP A 139 -0.32 2.44 20.07
C ASP A 139 -0.99 1.33 20.90
N PHE A 140 -0.36 0.15 21.03
CA PHE A 140 -0.87 -0.92 21.87
C PHE A 140 -0.87 -0.52 23.35
N VAL A 141 0.28 -0.08 23.88
CA VAL A 141 0.43 0.33 25.29
C VAL A 141 -0.53 1.47 25.63
N LYS A 142 -0.67 2.43 24.72
CA LYS A 142 -1.49 3.62 24.95
C LYS A 142 -2.99 3.39 24.83
N ASN A 143 -3.42 2.60 23.85
CA ASN A 143 -4.82 2.58 23.43
C ASN A 143 -5.52 1.24 23.68
N HIS A 144 -4.80 0.14 23.88
CA HIS A 144 -5.41 -1.19 23.99
C HIS A 144 -5.67 -1.58 25.46
N PRO A 145 -6.89 -2.01 25.84
CA PRO A 145 -7.21 -2.35 27.23
C PRO A 145 -6.37 -3.49 27.80
N LEU A 146 -6.03 -4.50 26.99
CA LEU A 146 -5.15 -5.61 27.39
C LEU A 146 -3.80 -5.15 27.96
N ALA A 147 -3.26 -4.00 27.51
CA ALA A 147 -1.99 -3.51 28.03
C ALA A 147 -2.04 -3.25 29.54
N LYS A 148 -3.22 -2.90 30.09
CA LYS A 148 -3.44 -2.66 31.52
C LYS A 148 -3.63 -3.93 32.35
N GLU A 149 -3.88 -5.06 31.68
CA GLU A 149 -4.09 -6.36 32.31
C GLU A 149 -2.80 -7.19 32.33
N MET A 150 -1.73 -6.69 31.73
CA MET A 150 -0.43 -7.37 31.60
C MET A 150 0.56 -6.87 32.66
N ASP A 151 1.15 -7.78 33.41
CA ASP A 151 2.25 -7.46 34.34
C ASP A 151 3.57 -7.21 33.63
N THR A 152 3.78 -7.85 32.47
CA THR A 152 5.03 -7.76 31.71
C THR A 152 4.73 -7.85 30.22
N LEU A 153 5.23 -6.87 29.46
CA LEU A 153 5.17 -6.86 28.02
C LEU A 153 6.56 -7.19 27.45
N ALA A 154 6.67 -8.34 26.79
CA ALA A 154 7.86 -8.72 26.02
C ALA A 154 7.60 -8.51 24.52
N VAL A 155 8.65 -8.12 23.78
CA VAL A 155 8.57 -7.78 22.35
C VAL A 155 9.74 -8.40 21.59
N ASP A 156 9.52 -8.81 20.34
CA ASP A 156 10.52 -9.46 19.46
C ASP A 156 11.55 -8.47 18.86
N GLY A 157 11.83 -7.37 19.56
CA GLY A 157 12.77 -6.33 19.14
C GLY A 157 12.22 -5.26 18.19
N ALA A 158 12.93 -4.13 18.07
CA ALA A 158 12.54 -2.95 17.28
C ALA A 158 11.27 -2.17 17.73
N TYR A 159 10.61 -2.59 18.81
CA TYR A 159 9.48 -1.89 19.44
C TYR A 159 9.88 -0.72 20.36
N TYR A 160 11.17 -0.52 20.63
CA TYR A 160 11.63 0.48 21.59
C TYR A 160 11.48 1.93 21.09
N ARG A 161 10.75 2.74 21.85
CA ARG A 161 10.75 4.20 21.85
C ARG A 161 10.69 4.70 23.28
N GLN A 162 11.25 5.89 23.54
CA GLN A 162 11.21 6.47 24.87
C GLN A 162 9.77 6.78 25.31
N GLU A 163 8.91 7.15 24.37
CA GLU A 163 7.49 7.39 24.55
C GLU A 163 6.74 6.13 24.99
N THR A 164 7.03 4.98 24.37
CA THR A 164 6.43 3.69 24.73
C THR A 164 6.74 3.31 26.17
N VAL A 165 7.99 3.50 26.62
CA VAL A 165 8.38 3.21 28.01
C VAL A 165 7.64 4.12 28.99
N LYS A 166 7.56 5.43 28.70
CA LYS A 166 6.81 6.37 29.54
C LYS A 166 5.34 5.98 29.72
N HIS A 167 4.69 5.56 28.63
CA HIS A 167 3.29 5.14 28.70
C HIS A 167 3.08 3.78 29.39
N ALA A 168 4.10 2.93 29.42
CA ALA A 168 4.04 1.66 30.16
C ALA A 168 4.23 1.86 31.68
N ASP A 169 4.91 2.94 32.08
CA ASP A 169 5.14 3.29 33.48
C ASP A 169 3.98 4.09 34.12
N GLU A 170 2.98 4.51 33.32
CA GLU A 170 1.79 5.29 33.72
C GLU A 170 0.59 4.41 34.15
#